data_AF-A0A7J2R923-F1
#
_entry.id   AF-A0A7J2R923-F1
#
_cell.length_a   1.000
_cell.length_b   1.000
_cell.length_c   1.000
_cell.angle_alpha   90.00
_cell.angle_beta   90.00
_cell.angle_gamma   90.00
#
_symmetry.space_group_name_H-M   'P 1'
#
loop_
_entity.id
_entity.type
_entity.pdbx_description
1 polymer ?
#
loop_
_entity_poly.entity_id
_entity_poly.type
_entity_poly.pdbx_seq_one_letter_code
_entity_poly.pdbx_strand_id
1 'polypeptide(L)'
;MKKLANLIANLKVVSHSISFEVKLQKKKFIIFSIITLFFYSLTTIVPYVFISSMDLPFNSQFDLYQYSIFIFMTILFLTTGFFFSGIVCTEYKKKTGLTLLPLIDKHNLIIGKYIANFLLVIGIAAIQYFLMALLAFYFFAEPIPPSLFLSFAYLALYI
;
A
#
# COMPACT_ATOMS: atom_id res chain seq x y z
N MET A 1 -31.43 0.57 22.03
CA MET A 1 -30.62 -0.67 22.12
C MET A 1 -30.58 -1.47 20.81
N LYS A 2 -31.71 -1.81 20.16
CA LYS A 2 -31.74 -2.53 18.86
C LYS A 2 -30.89 -1.91 17.75
N LYS A 3 -30.87 -0.57 17.64
CA LYS A 3 -30.07 0.16 16.63
C LYS A 3 -28.55 -0.01 16.83
N LEU A 4 -28.09 -0.07 18.08
CA LEU A 4 -26.68 -0.28 18.42
C LEU A 4 -26.25 -1.73 18.14
N ALA A 5 -27.10 -2.70 18.48
CA ALA A 5 -26.87 -4.12 18.21
C ALA A 5 -26.76 -4.41 16.70
N ASN A 6 -27.62 -3.81 15.88
CA ASN A 6 -27.54 -3.94 14.42
C ASN A 6 -26.25 -3.30 13.85
N LEU A 7 -25.81 -2.18 14.42
CA LEU A 7 -24.58 -1.50 13.99
C LEU A 7 -23.35 -2.38 14.30
N ILE A 8 -23.29 -2.97 15.50
CA ILE A 8 -22.22 -3.91 15.88
C ILE A 8 -22.23 -5.15 14.99
N ALA A 9 -23.41 -5.70 14.68
CA ALA A 9 -23.52 -6.86 13.79
C ALA A 9 -23.00 -6.54 12.38
N ASN A 10 -23.38 -5.40 11.81
CA ASN A 10 -22.90 -4.96 10.49
C ASN A 10 -21.38 -4.73 10.48
N LEU A 11 -20.85 -4.12 11.54
CA LEU A 11 -19.42 -3.84 11.66
C LEU A 11 -18.60 -5.15 11.77
N LYS A 12 -19.15 -6.17 12.43
CA LYS A 12 -18.56 -7.51 12.48
C LYS A 12 -18.51 -8.16 11.10
N VAL A 13 -19.56 -8.04 10.29
CA VAL A 13 -19.60 -8.55 8.91
C VAL A 13 -18.55 -7.84 8.05
N VAL A 14 -18.44 -6.52 8.14
CA VAL A 14 -17.41 -5.74 7.43
C VAL A 14 -16.01 -6.19 7.85
N SER A 15 -15.75 -6.34 9.15
CA SER A 15 -14.44 -6.79 9.67
C SER A 15 -14.05 -8.18 9.16
N HIS A 16 -14.99 -9.14 9.14
CA HIS A 16 -14.74 -10.46 8.56
C HIS A 16 -14.47 -10.37 7.06
N SER A 17 -15.22 -9.54 6.33
CA SER A 17 -14.97 -9.30 4.90
C SER A 17 -13.59 -8.71 4.66
N ILE A 18 -13.14 -7.78 5.52
CA ILE A 18 -11.80 -7.19 5.42
C ILE A 18 -10.73 -8.27 5.58
N SER A 19 -10.79 -9.06 6.66
CA SER A 19 -9.80 -10.11 6.91
C SER A 19 -9.76 -11.16 5.81
N PHE A 20 -10.92 -11.53 5.27
CA PHE A 20 -11.03 -12.45 4.14
C PHE A 20 -10.38 -11.88 2.88
N GLU A 21 -10.70 -10.63 2.51
CA GLU A 21 -10.18 -10.02 1.29
C GLU A 21 -8.67 -9.78 1.38
N VAL A 22 -8.15 -9.39 2.56
CA VAL A 22 -6.70 -9.29 2.81
C VAL A 22 -6.01 -10.63 2.57
N LYS A 23 -6.56 -11.74 3.08
CA LYS A 23 -6.02 -13.09 2.86
C LYS A 23 -6.08 -13.50 1.39
N LEU A 24 -7.12 -13.08 0.67
CA LEU A 24 -7.31 -13.37 -0.74
C LEU A 24 -6.28 -12.65 -1.62
N GLN A 25 -6.06 -11.36 -1.37
CA GLN A 25 -5.17 -10.51 -2.17
C GLN A 25 -3.70 -10.54 -1.70
N LYS A 26 -3.37 -11.34 -0.66
CA LYS A 26 -2.01 -11.45 -0.10
C LYS A 26 -0.92 -11.69 -1.14
N LYS A 27 -1.21 -12.50 -2.17
CA LYS A 27 -0.23 -12.82 -3.23
C LYS A 27 0.10 -11.57 -4.05
N LYS A 28 -0.91 -10.77 -4.41
CA LYS A 28 -0.69 -9.51 -5.14
C LYS A 28 0.10 -8.53 -4.28
N PHE A 29 -0.25 -8.42 -3.00
CA PHE A 29 0.49 -7.59 -2.06
C PHE A 29 1.97 -7.98 -2.02
N ILE A 30 2.28 -9.27 -1.82
CA ILE A 30 3.67 -9.76 -1.81
C ILE A 30 4.40 -9.44 -3.12
N ILE A 31 3.76 -9.67 -4.28
CA ILE A 31 4.35 -9.37 -5.59
C ILE A 31 4.68 -7.88 -5.70
N PHE A 32 3.74 -6.99 -5.38
CA PHE A 32 3.98 -5.54 -5.45
C PHE A 32 4.99 -5.06 -4.43
N SER A 33 5.03 -5.64 -3.23
CA SER A 33 6.07 -5.35 -2.23
C SER A 33 7.47 -5.73 -2.72
N ILE A 34 7.62 -6.91 -3.34
CA ILE A 34 8.89 -7.35 -3.94
C ILE A 34 9.29 -6.43 -5.10
N ILE A 35 8.35 -6.07 -5.97
CA ILE A 35 8.59 -5.13 -7.08
C ILE A 35 9.07 -3.79 -6.51
N THR A 36 8.41 -3.26 -5.49
CA THR A 36 8.77 -2.00 -4.83
C THR A 36 10.18 -2.05 -4.27
N LEU A 37 10.51 -3.10 -3.51
CA LEU A 37 11.85 -3.35 -2.98
C LEU A 37 12.90 -3.43 -4.10
N PHE A 38 12.60 -4.18 -5.15
CA PHE A 38 13.52 -4.42 -6.26
C PHE A 38 13.82 -3.13 -7.02
N PHE A 39 12.79 -2.39 -7.45
CA PHE A 39 12.96 -1.14 -8.19
C PHE A 39 13.65 -0.08 -7.35
N TYR A 40 13.30 0.03 -6.06
CA TYR A 40 13.96 0.97 -5.17
C TYR A 40 15.45 0.63 -4.98
N SER A 41 15.79 -0.64 -4.76
CA SER A 41 17.19 -1.07 -4.61
C SER A 41 17.99 -0.90 -5.90
N LEU A 42 17.38 -1.17 -7.06
CA LEU A 42 18.00 -1.03 -8.38
C LEU A 42 18.32 0.43 -8.72
N THR A 43 17.58 1.38 -8.16
CA THR A 43 17.73 2.80 -8.45
C THR A 43 18.66 3.50 -7.47
N THR A 44 18.84 2.96 -6.27
CA THR A 44 19.64 3.58 -5.20
C THR A 44 20.91 2.79 -4.89
N ILE A 45 20.79 1.54 -4.44
CA ILE A 45 21.91 0.73 -3.94
C ILE A 45 22.78 0.20 -5.09
N VAL A 46 22.17 -0.34 -6.14
CA VAL A 46 22.91 -0.98 -7.24
C VAL A 46 23.88 -0.01 -7.93
N PRO A 47 23.46 1.21 -8.32
CA PRO A 47 24.38 2.17 -8.92
C PRO A 47 25.53 2.55 -7.97
N TYR A 48 25.22 2.77 -6.68
CA TYR A 48 26.22 3.12 -5.67
C TYR A 48 27.29 2.04 -5.46
N VAL A 49 26.90 0.76 -5.43
CA VAL A 49 27.84 -0.34 -5.15
C VAL A 49 28.68 -0.71 -6.38
N PHE A 50 28.08 -0.71 -7.57
CA PHE A 50 28.73 -1.26 -8.78
C PHE A 50 29.34 -0.20 -9.69
N ILE A 51 29.00 1.09 -9.53
CA ILE A 51 29.54 2.18 -10.34
C ILE A 51 30.45 3.04 -9.46
N SER A 52 31.71 2.61 -9.37
CA SER A 52 32.74 3.15 -8.46
C SER A 52 33.15 4.61 -8.69
N SER A 53 32.67 5.25 -9.76
CA SER A 53 32.93 6.66 -10.06
C SER A 53 31.82 7.61 -9.63
N MET A 54 30.76 7.10 -8.99
CA MET A 54 29.74 7.94 -8.37
C MET A 54 30.11 8.16 -6.91
N ASP A 55 30.32 9.42 -6.53
CA ASP A 55 30.14 9.83 -5.13
C ASP A 55 28.76 9.37 -4.63
N LEU A 56 28.51 9.42 -3.31
CA LEU A 56 27.18 9.18 -2.73
C LEU A 56 26.11 9.73 -3.70
N PRO A 57 25.15 8.91 -4.17
CA PRO A 57 24.31 9.27 -5.32
C PRO A 57 23.49 10.55 -5.10
N PHE A 58 23.49 11.06 -3.87
CA PHE A 58 22.70 12.18 -3.40
C PHE A 58 23.55 13.04 -2.46
N ASN A 59 23.51 14.36 -2.66
CA ASN A 59 24.22 15.34 -1.83
C ASN A 59 23.50 15.61 -0.51
N SER A 60 22.22 15.24 -0.41
CA SER A 60 21.40 15.41 0.78
C SER A 60 20.34 14.32 0.92
N GLN A 61 19.79 14.15 2.14
CA GLN A 61 18.64 13.26 2.38
C GLN A 61 17.44 13.61 1.50
N PHE A 62 17.23 14.91 1.24
CA PHE A 62 16.11 15.38 0.43
C PHE A 62 16.22 14.93 -1.02
N ASP A 63 17.42 14.96 -1.59
CA ASP A 63 17.66 14.53 -2.98
C ASP A 63 17.37 13.03 -3.16
N LEU A 64 17.75 12.20 -2.17
CA LEU A 64 17.41 10.77 -2.15
C LEU A 64 15.90 10.58 -2.19
N TYR A 65 15.14 11.36 -1.40
CA TYR A 65 13.69 11.26 -1.38
C TYR A 65 13.09 11.66 -2.72
N GLN A 66 13.48 12.81 -3.26
CA GLN A 66 12.97 13.32 -4.53
C GLN A 66 13.22 12.36 -5.69
N TYR A 67 14.43 11.81 -5.77
CA TYR A 67 14.79 10.87 -6.83
C TYR A 67 13.91 9.62 -6.86
N SER A 68 13.50 9.14 -5.67
CA SER A 68 12.68 7.93 -5.56
C SER A 68 11.20 8.14 -5.93
N ILE A 69 10.71 9.39 -6.00
CA ILE A 69 9.28 9.70 -6.16
C ILE A 69 8.74 9.23 -7.50
N PHE A 70 9.45 9.44 -8.61
CA PHE A 70 8.91 9.14 -9.94
C PHE A 70 8.54 7.66 -10.11
N ILE A 71 9.45 6.78 -9.73
CA ILE A 71 9.26 5.33 -9.81
C ILE A 71 8.21 4.88 -8.80
N PHE A 72 8.25 5.44 -7.60
CA PHE A 72 7.25 5.16 -6.58
C PHE A 72 5.83 5.53 -7.04
N MET A 73 5.63 6.71 -7.63
CA MET A 73 4.32 7.15 -8.15
C MET A 73 3.81 6.21 -9.25
N THR A 74 4.70 5.71 -10.10
CA THR A 74 4.34 4.73 -11.14
C THR A 74 3.87 3.41 -10.53
N ILE A 75 4.61 2.90 -9.53
CA ILE A 75 4.22 1.68 -8.79
C ILE A 75 2.89 1.91 -8.08
N LEU A 76 2.71 3.07 -7.45
CA LEU A 76 1.50 3.41 -6.71
C LEU A 76 0.28 3.45 -7.64
N PHE A 77 0.39 4.12 -8.78
CA PHE A 77 -0.64 4.12 -9.82
C PHE A 77 -1.02 2.71 -10.29
N LEU A 78 -0.03 1.84 -10.53
CA LEU A 78 -0.31 0.45 -10.90
C LEU A 78 -1.01 -0.30 -9.76
N THR A 79 -0.50 -0.19 -8.53
CA THR A 79 -1.09 -0.88 -7.38
C THR A 79 -2.54 -0.48 -7.16
N THR A 80 -2.86 0.82 -7.14
CA THR A 80 -4.25 1.28 -6.98
C THR A 80 -5.13 0.75 -8.11
N GLY A 81 -4.67 0.82 -9.36
CA GLY A 81 -5.37 0.25 -10.50
C GLY A 81 -5.68 -1.24 -10.33
N PHE A 82 -4.69 -2.07 -9.99
CA PHE A 82 -4.84 -3.53 -9.87
C PHE A 82 -5.65 -3.97 -8.63
N PHE A 83 -5.55 -3.24 -7.52
CA PHE A 83 -6.31 -3.55 -6.30
C PHE A 83 -7.76 -3.10 -6.41
N PHE A 84 -8.02 -1.87 -6.85
CA PHE A 84 -9.39 -1.33 -6.92
C PHE A 84 -10.20 -1.88 -8.09
N SER A 85 -9.59 -2.10 -9.27
CA SER A 85 -10.30 -2.78 -10.39
C SER A 85 -10.77 -4.17 -10.01
N GLY A 86 -10.00 -4.87 -9.18
CA GLY A 86 -10.34 -6.19 -8.67
C GLY A 86 -11.66 -6.23 -7.89
N ILE A 87 -12.04 -5.14 -7.21
CA ILE A 87 -13.31 -5.07 -6.47
C ILE A 87 -14.49 -5.20 -7.42
N VAL A 88 -14.49 -4.40 -8.49
CA VAL A 88 -15.58 -4.36 -9.48
C VAL A 88 -15.61 -5.68 -10.25
N CYS A 89 -14.48 -6.11 -10.80
CA CYS A 89 -14.42 -7.31 -11.63
C CYS A 89 -14.77 -8.59 -10.86
N THR A 90 -14.41 -8.68 -9.57
CA THR A 90 -14.75 -9.87 -8.77
C THR A 90 -16.25 -9.97 -8.48
N GLU A 91 -16.94 -8.84 -8.29
CA GLU A 91 -18.39 -8.85 -8.11
C GLU A 91 -19.12 -9.34 -9.37
N TYR A 92 -18.76 -8.82 -10.54
CA TYR A 92 -19.39 -9.25 -11.79
C TYR A 92 -19.07 -10.70 -12.14
N LYS A 93 -17.81 -11.14 -11.93
CA LYS A 93 -17.37 -12.49 -12.30
C LYS A 93 -17.91 -13.58 -11.37
N LYS A 94 -17.86 -13.36 -10.05
CA LYS A 94 -18.17 -14.40 -9.06
C LYS A 94 -19.58 -14.25 -8.46
N LYS A 95 -20.29 -13.16 -8.80
CA LYS A 95 -21.60 -12.83 -8.22
C LYS A 95 -21.58 -12.94 -6.69
N THR A 96 -20.52 -12.44 -6.06
CA THR A 96 -20.26 -12.67 -4.62
C THR A 96 -21.36 -12.12 -3.73
N GLY A 97 -22.02 -11.03 -4.13
CA GLY A 97 -23.21 -10.52 -3.43
C GLY A 97 -24.47 -11.41 -3.51
N LEU A 98 -24.49 -12.44 -4.36
CA LEU A 98 -25.61 -13.38 -4.51
C LEU A 98 -25.30 -14.80 -4.01
N THR A 99 -24.01 -15.13 -3.82
CA THR A 99 -23.55 -16.49 -3.48
C THR A 99 -23.10 -16.65 -2.04
N LEU A 100 -22.83 -15.56 -1.31
CA LEU A 100 -22.50 -15.61 0.12
C LEU A 100 -23.78 -15.77 0.95
N LEU A 101 -23.91 -16.92 1.62
CA LEU A 101 -24.97 -17.24 2.57
C LEU A 101 -24.43 -17.09 4.01
N PRO A 102 -25.14 -16.40 4.93
CA PRO A 102 -26.40 -15.68 4.74
C PRO A 102 -26.23 -14.47 3.81
N LEU A 103 -27.30 -14.04 3.14
CA LEU A 103 -27.30 -12.87 2.24
C LEU A 103 -26.77 -11.65 3.00
N ILE A 104 -25.52 -11.28 2.73
CA ILE A 104 -24.88 -10.08 3.26
C ILE A 104 -25.31 -8.90 2.41
N ASP A 105 -25.60 -7.76 3.04
CA ASP A 105 -25.84 -6.51 2.32
C ASP A 105 -24.65 -6.19 1.40
N LYS A 106 -24.93 -6.08 0.09
CA LYS A 106 -23.94 -5.81 -0.95
C LYS A 106 -23.07 -4.60 -0.63
N HIS A 107 -23.65 -3.56 -0.01
CA HIS A 107 -22.92 -2.36 0.42
C HIS A 107 -21.85 -2.67 1.46
N ASN A 108 -22.17 -3.45 2.50
CA ASN A 108 -21.22 -3.83 3.55
C ASN A 108 -20.08 -4.68 2.99
N LEU A 109 -20.37 -5.55 2.02
CA LEU A 109 -19.36 -6.34 1.32
C LEU A 109 -18.39 -5.48 0.50
N ILE A 110 -18.93 -4.53 -0.30
CA ILE A 110 -18.11 -3.62 -1.11
C ILE A 110 -17.24 -2.73 -0.21
N ILE A 111 -17.80 -2.21 0.89
CA ILE A 111 -17.04 -1.41 1.87
C ILE A 111 -15.90 -2.24 2.46
N GLY A 112 -16.15 -3.48 2.86
CA GLY A 112 -15.11 -4.37 3.39
C GLY A 112 -13.99 -4.64 2.39
N LYS A 113 -14.33 -4.86 1.11
CA LYS A 113 -13.35 -5.04 0.03
C LYS A 113 -12.54 -3.77 -0.23
N TYR A 114 -13.19 -2.63 -0.22
CA TYR A 114 -12.54 -1.33 -0.41
C TYR A 114 -11.54 -1.04 0.71
N ILE A 115 -11.95 -1.17 1.97
CA ILE A 115 -11.07 -0.95 3.13
C ILE A 115 -9.90 -1.93 3.11
N ALA A 116 -10.13 -3.21 2.80
CA ALA A 116 -9.06 -4.19 2.69
C ALA A 116 -8.02 -3.81 1.64
N ASN A 117 -8.45 -3.45 0.43
CA ASN A 117 -7.54 -3.08 -0.65
C ASN A 117 -6.81 -1.77 -0.36
N PHE A 118 -7.50 -0.79 0.23
CA PHE A 118 -6.89 0.45 0.69
C PHE A 118 -5.77 0.20 1.70
N LEU A 119 -6.01 -0.64 2.72
CA LEU A 119 -4.98 -1.03 3.70
C LEU A 119 -3.77 -1.73 3.04
N LEU A 120 -4.00 -2.54 2.01
CA LEU A 120 -2.91 -3.21 1.29
C LEU A 120 -2.07 -2.22 0.47
N VAL A 121 -2.70 -1.24 -0.19
CA VAL A 121 -1.97 -0.19 -0.92
C VAL A 121 -1.17 0.70 0.05
N ILE A 122 -1.76 1.10 1.18
CA ILE A 122 -1.05 1.82 2.24
C ILE A 122 0.13 0.99 2.75
N GLY A 123 -0.05 -0.34 2.91
CA GLY A 123 1.03 -1.23 3.31
C GLY A 123 2.21 -1.25 2.33
N ILE A 124 1.93 -1.21 1.02
CA ILE A 124 2.99 -1.13 -0.02
C ILE A 124 3.70 0.22 0.05
N ALA A 125 2.95 1.31 0.21
CA ALA A 125 3.53 2.63 0.41
C ALA A 125 4.39 2.70 1.68
N ALA A 126 3.94 2.08 2.78
CA ALA A 126 4.69 2.03 4.03
C ALA A 126 6.04 1.31 3.86
N ILE A 127 6.09 0.25 3.05
CA ILE A 127 7.36 -0.43 2.72
C ILE A 127 8.32 0.52 2.01
N GLN A 128 7.86 1.28 1.01
CA GLN A 128 8.69 2.27 0.33
C GLN A 128 9.23 3.32 1.32
N TYR A 129 8.35 3.93 2.10
CA TYR A 129 8.74 4.97 3.07
C TYR A 129 9.69 4.44 4.14
N PHE A 130 9.50 3.19 4.58
CA PHE A 130 10.42 2.52 5.49
C PHE A 130 11.81 2.34 4.87
N LEU A 131 11.89 1.93 3.62
CA LEU A 131 13.17 1.81 2.90
C LEU A 131 13.84 3.18 2.72
N MET A 132 13.07 4.21 2.38
CA MET A 132 13.57 5.58 2.28
C MET A 132 14.17 6.06 3.60
N ALA A 133 13.47 5.85 4.70
CA ALA A 133 13.96 6.20 6.04
C ALA A 133 15.23 5.41 6.41
N LEU A 134 15.27 4.11 6.12
CA LEU A 134 16.42 3.26 6.42
C LEU A 134 17.67 3.67 5.63
N LEU A 135 17.54 3.90 4.33
CA LEU A 135 18.67 4.31 3.49
C LEU A 135 19.13 5.73 3.80
N ALA A 136 18.20 6.65 4.08
CA ALA A 136 18.55 8.01 4.47
C ALA A 136 19.36 8.04 5.79
N PHE A 137 18.97 7.21 6.76
CA PHE A 137 19.74 7.05 7.99
C PHE A 137 21.11 6.41 7.73
N TYR A 138 21.17 5.39 6.86
CA TYR A 138 22.42 4.70 6.53
C TYR A 138 23.46 5.59 5.81
N PHE A 139 23.03 6.37 4.82
CA PHE A 139 23.95 7.17 4.00
C PHE A 139 24.34 8.51 4.64
N PHE A 140 23.42 9.16 5.36
CA PHE A 140 23.63 10.52 5.84
C PHE A 140 23.85 10.60 7.36
N ALA A 141 23.48 9.57 8.12
CA ALA A 141 23.53 9.55 9.59
C ALA A 141 22.80 10.73 10.29
N GLU A 142 21.96 11.47 9.55
CA GLU A 142 21.17 12.57 10.06
C GLU A 142 19.80 12.08 10.57
N PRO A 143 19.17 12.81 11.52
CA PRO A 143 17.82 12.51 11.97
C PRO A 143 16.82 12.49 10.80
N ILE A 144 15.93 11.49 10.78
CA ILE A 144 14.87 11.42 9.77
C ILE A 144 13.96 12.64 9.94
N PRO A 145 13.75 13.46 8.90
CA PRO A 145 12.98 14.67 9.02
C PRO A 145 11.50 14.34 9.27
N PRO A 146 10.81 15.08 10.15
CA PRO A 146 9.39 14.85 10.47
C PRO A 146 8.48 15.01 9.24
N SER A 147 8.92 15.76 8.23
CA SER A 147 8.23 15.92 6.95
C SER A 147 8.00 14.59 6.21
N LEU A 148 8.87 13.59 6.40
CA LEU A 148 8.70 12.27 5.78
C LEU A 148 7.44 11.55 6.32
N PHE A 149 7.20 11.61 7.62
CA PHE A 149 6.02 11.02 8.25
C PHE A 149 4.73 11.77 7.85
N LEU A 150 4.82 13.09 7.76
CA LEU A 150 3.71 13.94 7.34
C LEU A 150 3.36 13.70 5.86
N SER A 151 4.36 13.53 5.00
CA SER A 151 4.16 13.11 3.60
C SER A 151 3.50 11.75 3.49
N PHE A 152 3.92 10.77 4.29
CA PHE A 152 3.28 9.46 4.35
C PHE A 152 1.81 9.55 4.80
N ALA A 153 1.52 10.36 5.81
CA ALA A 153 0.16 10.57 6.30
C ALA A 153 -0.74 11.19 5.22
N TYR A 154 -0.26 12.20 4.49
CA TYR A 154 -0.98 12.77 3.36
C TYR A 154 -1.21 11.74 2.27
N LEU A 155 -0.19 10.98 1.90
CA LEU A 155 -0.32 9.92 0.91
C LEU A 155 -1.38 8.89 1.34
N ALA A 156 -1.37 8.45 2.61
CA ALA A 156 -2.38 7.54 3.12
C ALA A 156 -3.81 8.11 3.06
N LEU A 157 -3.98 9.43 3.15
CA LEU A 157 -5.28 10.09 3.02
C LEU A 157 -5.75 10.26 1.57
N TYR A 158 -4.82 10.39 0.62
CA TYR A 158 -5.09 10.75 -0.79
C TYR A 158 -5.00 9.57 -1.78
N ILE A 159 -4.70 8.35 -1.31
CA ILE A 159 -4.86 7.11 -2.09
C ILE A 159 -6.33 6.89 -2.45
#